data_AF-A0A8J7HKB8-F1
#
_entry.id   AF-A0A8J7HKB8-F1
#
_cell.length_a   1.000
_cell.length_b   1.000
_cell.length_c   1.000
_cell.angle_alpha   90.00
_cell.angle_beta   90.00
_cell.angle_gamma   90.00
#
_symmetry.space_group_name_H-M   'P 1'
#
loop_
_entity.id
_entity.type
_entity.pdbx_description
1 polymer ?
#
loop_
_entity_poly.entity_id
_entity_poly.type
_entity_poly.pdbx_seq_one_letter_code
_entity_poly.pdbx_strand_id
1 'polypeptide(L)'
;MTKLNPVQLQKNLNQVNYPLSKKSLVKYAEEKGIDEKVLRVLKKLPSQQYETLADVVKLVDEIFITKISLVQLEKNLIAVNYPLSKKDLVKYAEETGVDEKVLRVLKKLPSKQYETLADVDNTINQHA
;
A
#
# COMPACT_ATOMS: atom_id res chain seq x y z
N MET A 1 -14.94 -8.95 2.97
CA MET A 1 -14.87 -7.48 2.74
C MET A 1 -13.76 -7.22 1.71
N THR A 2 -14.12 -6.88 0.49
CA THR A 2 -13.20 -6.85 -0.67
C THR A 2 -12.07 -5.84 -0.44
N LYS A 3 -10.85 -6.36 -0.32
CA LYS A 3 -9.57 -5.66 -0.15
C LYS A 3 -9.35 -4.84 -1.43
N LEU A 4 -9.16 -3.52 -1.30
CA LEU A 4 -8.87 -2.69 -2.46
C LEU A 4 -7.52 -3.15 -3.02
N ASN A 5 -7.51 -3.64 -4.26
CA ASN A 5 -6.34 -4.26 -4.85
C ASN A 5 -5.59 -3.23 -5.73
N PRO A 6 -4.44 -2.70 -5.30
CA PRO A 6 -3.67 -1.73 -6.08
C PRO A 6 -3.27 -2.25 -7.46
N VAL A 7 -3.15 -3.58 -7.63
CA VAL A 7 -2.86 -4.21 -8.94
C VAL A 7 -4.03 -4.03 -9.91
N GLN A 8 -5.27 -4.16 -9.43
CA GLN A 8 -6.46 -3.90 -10.28
C GLN A 8 -6.57 -2.42 -10.64
N LEU A 9 -6.23 -1.53 -9.72
CA LEU A 9 -6.18 -0.10 -9.99
C LEU A 9 -5.18 0.25 -11.09
N GLN A 10 -3.95 -0.27 -10.97
CA GLN A 10 -2.92 -0.09 -12.00
C GLN A 10 -3.37 -0.59 -13.36
N LYS A 11 -3.97 -1.79 -13.43
CA LYS A 11 -4.46 -2.37 -14.68
C LYS A 11 -5.54 -1.50 -15.34
N ASN A 12 -6.48 -0.97 -14.54
CA ASN A 12 -7.56 -0.13 -15.03
C ASN A 12 -7.09 1.27 -15.49
N LEU A 13 -6.07 1.82 -14.84
CA LEU A 13 -5.57 3.18 -15.13
C LEU A 13 -4.38 3.21 -16.12
N ASN A 14 -3.93 2.06 -16.62
CA ASN A 14 -2.84 1.96 -17.60
C ASN A 14 -3.25 2.45 -19.00
N GLN A 15 -4.54 2.52 -19.31
CA GLN A 15 -5.07 2.99 -20.60
C GLN A 15 -5.41 4.49 -20.61
N VAL A 16 -4.99 5.23 -19.58
CA VAL A 16 -5.27 6.66 -19.45
C VAL A 16 -4.13 7.44 -20.10
N ASN A 17 -4.48 8.45 -20.89
CA ASN A 17 -3.50 9.39 -21.41
C ASN A 17 -3.07 10.37 -20.32
N TYR A 18 -1.79 10.32 -19.97
CA TYR A 18 -1.15 11.30 -19.10
C TYR A 18 -0.47 12.40 -19.93
N PRO A 19 -0.36 13.63 -19.41
CA PRO A 19 -0.79 14.07 -18.09
C PRO A 19 -2.30 14.30 -17.99
N LEU A 20 -2.89 14.03 -16.80
CA LEU A 20 -4.29 14.32 -16.54
C LEU A 20 -4.54 14.95 -15.18
N SER A 21 -5.66 15.67 -15.06
CA SER A 21 -6.09 16.28 -13.80
C SER A 21 -6.84 15.29 -12.91
N LYS A 22 -6.85 15.53 -11.58
CA LYS A 22 -7.70 14.80 -10.63
C LYS A 22 -9.15 14.65 -11.11
N LYS A 23 -9.75 15.72 -11.66
CA LYS A 23 -11.13 15.70 -12.15
C LYS A 23 -11.29 14.72 -13.31
N SER A 24 -10.40 14.77 -14.29
CA SER A 24 -10.39 13.84 -15.42
C SER A 24 -10.19 12.40 -14.96
N LEU A 25 -9.33 12.19 -13.96
CA LEU A 25 -9.03 10.87 -13.39
C LEU A 25 -10.25 10.27 -12.68
N VAL A 26 -10.91 11.06 -11.83
CA VAL A 26 -12.16 10.64 -11.16
C VAL A 26 -13.25 10.36 -12.19
N LYS A 27 -13.41 11.23 -13.19
CA LYS A 27 -14.42 11.03 -14.25
C LYS A 27 -14.16 9.75 -15.04
N TYR A 28 -12.92 9.52 -15.48
CA TYR A 28 -12.54 8.29 -16.17
C TYR A 28 -12.81 7.04 -15.31
N ALA A 29 -12.50 7.12 -14.01
CA ALA A 29 -12.75 6.04 -13.07
C ALA A 29 -14.26 5.77 -12.88
N GLU A 30 -15.10 6.82 -12.83
CA GLU A 30 -16.56 6.70 -12.78
C GLU A 30 -17.10 6.06 -14.07
N GLU A 31 -16.63 6.51 -15.25
CA GLU A 31 -17.06 5.99 -16.56
C GLU A 31 -16.65 4.53 -16.78
N LYS A 32 -15.49 4.12 -16.28
CA LYS A 32 -15.02 2.71 -16.34
C LYS A 32 -15.69 1.80 -15.32
N GLY A 33 -16.52 2.33 -14.42
CA GLY A 33 -17.14 1.55 -13.35
C GLY A 33 -16.11 1.03 -12.34
N ILE A 34 -15.06 1.80 -12.06
CA ILE A 34 -14.07 1.45 -11.04
C ILE A 34 -14.77 1.46 -9.67
N ASP A 35 -14.38 0.51 -8.80
CA ASP A 35 -14.91 0.35 -7.44
C ASP A 35 -15.09 1.68 -6.68
N GLU A 36 -16.23 1.81 -5.99
CA GLU A 36 -16.58 3.01 -5.24
C GLU A 36 -15.52 3.40 -4.19
N LYS A 37 -14.88 2.40 -3.58
CA LYS A 37 -13.77 2.63 -2.62
C LYS A 37 -12.58 3.33 -3.28
N VAL A 38 -12.22 2.91 -4.50
CA VAL A 38 -11.15 3.56 -5.26
C VAL A 38 -11.59 4.97 -5.61
N LEU A 39 -12.82 5.15 -6.08
CA LEU A 39 -13.36 6.48 -6.38
C LEU A 39 -13.32 7.42 -5.20
N ARG A 40 -13.69 6.96 -4.00
CA ARG A 40 -13.57 7.74 -2.76
C ARG A 40 -12.14 8.17 -2.49
N VAL A 41 -11.16 7.34 -2.81
CA VAL A 41 -9.74 7.66 -2.61
C VAL A 41 -9.23 8.62 -3.68
N LEU A 42 -9.58 8.39 -4.94
CA LEU A 42 -9.29 9.32 -6.04
C LEU A 42 -9.90 10.71 -5.76
N LYS A 43 -11.08 10.76 -5.15
CA LYS A 43 -11.73 12.01 -4.70
C LYS A 43 -11.00 12.69 -3.54
N LYS A 44 -10.24 11.95 -2.72
CA LYS A 44 -9.39 12.50 -1.65
C LYS A 44 -8.02 12.98 -2.14
N LEU A 45 -7.61 12.60 -3.35
CA LEU A 45 -6.33 13.03 -3.90
C LEU A 45 -6.18 14.56 -3.99
N PRO A 46 -4.96 15.09 -3.94
CA PRO A 46 -4.72 16.51 -4.19
C PRO A 46 -5.21 16.91 -5.58
N SER A 47 -5.75 18.12 -5.69
CA SER A 47 -6.13 18.69 -7.00
C SER A 47 -4.87 19.14 -7.74
N GLN A 48 -4.14 18.19 -8.31
CA GLN A 48 -2.94 18.42 -9.11
C GLN A 48 -3.01 17.70 -10.45
N GLN A 49 -2.01 17.96 -11.29
CA GLN A 49 -1.83 17.29 -12.57
C GLN A 49 -0.88 16.10 -12.36
N TYR A 50 -1.36 14.92 -12.72
CA TYR A 50 -0.61 13.68 -12.61
C TYR A 50 0.08 13.43 -13.93
N GLU A 51 1.40 13.29 -13.91
CA GLU A 51 2.20 13.05 -15.12
C GLU A 51 2.26 11.57 -15.50
N THR A 52 2.07 10.67 -14.54
CA THR A 52 2.14 9.23 -14.79
C THR A 52 1.18 8.46 -13.89
N LEU A 53 0.89 7.23 -14.29
CA LEU A 53 0.19 6.26 -13.45
C LEU A 53 0.89 6.06 -12.11
N ALA A 54 2.23 6.03 -12.12
CA ALA A 54 3.03 5.84 -10.91
C ALA A 54 2.77 6.97 -9.89
N ASP A 55 2.60 8.21 -10.35
CA ASP A 55 2.31 9.36 -9.50
C ASP A 55 0.94 9.23 -8.81
N VAL A 56 -0.09 8.85 -9.57
CA VAL A 56 -1.43 8.55 -9.03
C VAL A 56 -1.36 7.42 -8.02
N VAL A 57 -0.72 6.30 -8.38
CA VAL A 57 -0.64 5.11 -7.52
C VAL A 57 0.10 5.45 -6.23
N LYS A 58 1.20 6.20 -6.30
CA LYS A 58 1.95 6.64 -5.13
C LYS A 58 1.08 7.49 -4.21
N LEU A 59 0.32 8.43 -4.74
CA LEU A 59 -0.54 9.29 -3.91
C LEU A 59 -1.76 8.53 -3.36
N VAL A 60 -2.30 7.57 -4.12
CA VAL A 60 -3.32 6.65 -3.63
C VAL A 60 -2.76 5.79 -2.50
N ASP A 61 -1.54 5.27 -2.65
CA ASP A 61 -0.80 4.57 -1.60
C ASP A 61 -0.65 5.49 -0.39
N GLU A 62 -0.24 6.75 -0.59
CA GLU A 62 -0.10 7.75 0.47
C GLU A 62 -1.40 8.02 1.25
N ILE A 63 -2.55 8.05 0.57
CA ILE A 63 -3.86 8.18 1.21
C ILE A 63 -4.28 6.87 1.91
N PHE A 64 -3.86 5.73 1.36
CA PHE A 64 -4.06 4.41 1.95
C PHE A 64 -3.08 4.07 3.08
N ILE A 65 -2.08 4.91 3.40
CA ILE A 65 -1.05 4.68 4.45
C ILE A 65 -1.62 4.38 5.86
N THR A 66 -2.94 4.36 6.05
CA THR A 66 -3.52 3.65 7.19
C THR A 66 -3.29 2.12 7.16
N LYS A 67 -2.88 1.53 6.01
CA LYS A 67 -2.58 0.09 5.88
C LYS A 67 -1.29 -0.11 5.09
N ILE A 68 -0.34 -0.85 5.65
CA ILE A 68 0.94 -1.18 5.00
C ILE A 68 0.66 -2.10 3.80
N SER A 69 1.20 -1.75 2.63
CA SER A 69 1.11 -2.57 1.42
C SER A 69 2.15 -3.69 1.45
N LEU A 70 1.76 -4.86 0.92
CA LEU A 70 2.60 -6.05 0.78
C LEU A 70 3.87 -5.75 -0.05
N VAL A 71 3.79 -4.80 -0.98
CA VAL A 71 4.92 -4.34 -1.81
C VAL A 71 5.98 -3.60 -0.98
N GLN A 72 5.59 -2.77 -0.01
CA GLN A 72 6.55 -2.14 0.92
C GLN A 72 7.20 -3.20 1.82
N LEU A 73 6.44 -4.20 2.26
CA LEU A 73 6.97 -5.31 3.06
C LEU A 73 7.96 -6.14 2.23
N GLU A 74 7.63 -6.49 0.98
CA GLU A 74 8.53 -7.23 0.08
C GLU A 74 9.82 -6.48 -0.18
N LYS A 75 9.71 -5.20 -0.55
CA LYS A 75 10.89 -4.37 -0.86
C LYS A 75 11.86 -4.26 0.33
N ASN A 76 11.34 -4.28 1.56
CA ASN A 76 12.13 -4.02 2.76
C ASN A 76 12.48 -5.30 3.56
N LEU A 77 11.74 -6.39 3.38
CA LEU A 77 11.83 -7.62 4.19
C LEU A 77 11.98 -8.90 3.33
N ILE A 78 12.41 -8.77 2.07
CA ILE A 78 12.80 -9.94 1.25
C ILE A 78 14.10 -10.59 1.74
N ALA A 79 15.00 -9.81 2.34
CA ALA A 79 16.33 -10.29 2.76
C ALA A 79 16.37 -10.79 4.21
N VAL A 80 15.23 -10.89 4.91
CA VAL A 80 15.19 -11.39 6.29
C VAL A 80 15.09 -12.91 6.28
N ASN A 81 15.89 -13.56 7.12
CA ASN A 81 15.93 -15.01 7.19
C ASN A 81 14.85 -15.51 8.15
N TYR A 82 13.76 -16.05 7.62
CA TYR A 82 12.69 -16.63 8.42
C TYR A 82 13.04 -18.06 8.88
N PRO A 83 12.53 -18.54 10.03
CA PRO A 83 11.55 -17.91 10.92
C PRO A 83 12.16 -16.86 11.85
N LEU A 84 11.47 -15.73 12.01
CA LEU A 84 11.96 -14.57 12.76
C LEU A 84 10.95 -14.13 13.84
N SER A 85 11.43 -13.71 15.02
CA SER A 85 10.54 -13.23 16.07
C SER A 85 10.11 -11.78 15.83
N LYS A 86 8.98 -11.34 16.40
CA LYS A 86 8.59 -9.92 16.41
C LYS A 86 9.75 -8.98 16.78
N LYS A 87 10.54 -9.33 17.81
CA LYS A 87 11.64 -8.50 18.29
C LYS A 87 12.72 -8.36 17.23
N ASP A 88 13.10 -9.46 16.61
CA ASP A 88 14.10 -9.47 15.55
C ASP A 88 13.57 -8.74 14.31
N LEU A 89 12.26 -8.81 14.02
CA LEU A 89 11.62 -8.13 12.91
C LEU A 89 11.65 -6.62 13.11
N VAL A 90 11.32 -6.15 14.32
CA VAL A 90 11.42 -4.73 14.69
C VAL A 90 12.87 -4.27 14.66
N LYS A 91 13.81 -5.08 15.17
CA LYS A 91 15.24 -4.74 15.17
C LYS A 91 15.79 -4.63 13.75
N TYR A 92 15.51 -5.61 12.91
CA TYR A 92 15.91 -5.58 11.49
C TYR A 92 15.30 -4.38 10.77
N ALA A 93 14.02 -4.09 11.02
CA ALA A 93 13.35 -2.89 10.50
C ALA A 93 14.01 -1.58 10.97
N GLU A 94 14.38 -1.49 12.25
CA GLU A 94 15.14 -0.35 12.80
C GLU A 94 16.52 -0.22 12.14
N GLU A 95 17.22 -1.33 11.91
CA GLU A 95 18.56 -1.36 11.30
C GLU A 95 18.55 -1.07 9.79
N THR A 96 17.52 -1.52 9.08
CA THR A 96 17.34 -1.26 7.63
C THR A 96 16.79 0.12 7.33
N GLY A 97 16.37 0.88 8.35
CA GLY A 97 15.83 2.22 8.17
C GLY A 97 14.48 2.21 7.47
N VAL A 98 13.63 1.22 7.73
CA VAL A 98 12.26 1.23 7.18
C VAL A 98 11.47 2.42 7.72
N ASP A 99 10.42 2.81 7.00
CA ASP A 99 9.51 3.87 7.42
C ASP A 99 9.04 3.71 8.88
N GLU A 100 8.99 4.81 9.64
CA GLU A 100 8.53 4.84 11.05
C GLU A 100 7.15 4.17 11.21
N LYS A 101 6.31 4.25 10.17
CA LYS A 101 4.99 3.64 10.14
C LYS A 101 5.07 2.10 10.10
N VAL A 102 6.00 1.55 9.32
CA VAL A 102 6.31 0.10 9.31
C VAL A 102 6.76 -0.31 10.70
N LEU A 103 7.68 0.45 11.28
CA LEU A 103 8.15 0.22 12.63
C LEU A 103 7.02 0.19 13.68
N ARG A 104 6.11 1.16 13.62
CA ARG A 104 5.00 1.31 14.55
C ARG A 104 4.02 0.14 14.45
N VAL A 105 3.77 -0.34 13.23
CA VAL A 105 2.93 -1.52 12.99
C VAL A 105 3.62 -2.79 13.48
N LEU A 106 4.90 -3.00 13.16
CA LEU A 106 5.69 -4.13 13.66
C LEU A 106 5.76 -4.15 15.19
N LYS A 107 5.82 -2.98 15.84
CA LYS A 107 5.76 -2.84 17.31
C LYS A 107 4.40 -3.24 17.89
N LYS A 108 3.30 -3.08 17.14
CA LYS A 108 1.94 -3.50 17.56
C LYS A 108 1.63 -4.97 17.30
N LEU A 109 2.45 -5.66 16.51
CA LEU A 109 2.24 -7.06 16.22
C LEU A 109 2.24 -7.94 17.48
N PRO A 110 1.48 -9.05 17.48
CA PRO A 110 1.57 -10.04 18.55
C PRO A 110 2.99 -10.64 18.58
N SER A 111 3.45 -10.93 19.81
CA SER A 111 4.74 -11.57 20.06
C SER A 111 4.67 -13.05 19.67
N LYS A 112 4.72 -13.30 18.35
CA LYS A 112 4.81 -14.64 17.77
C LYS A 112 6.01 -14.73 16.83
N GLN A 113 6.31 -15.96 16.44
CA GLN A 113 7.31 -16.26 15.43
C GLN A 113 6.63 -16.21 14.06
N TYR A 114 7.18 -15.41 13.16
CA TYR A 114 6.69 -15.28 11.80
C TYR A 114 7.55 -16.17 10.91
N GLU A 115 6.92 -17.06 10.16
CA GLU A 115 7.61 -18.00 9.27
C GLU A 115 7.81 -17.44 7.86
N THR A 116 6.98 -16.45 7.48
CA THR A 116 7.05 -15.84 6.16
C THR A 116 6.62 -14.38 6.22
N LEU A 117 7.02 -13.62 5.20
CA LEU A 117 6.52 -12.28 4.97
C LEU A 117 4.98 -12.23 4.86
N ALA A 118 4.37 -13.26 4.25
CA ALA A 118 2.93 -13.35 4.11
C ALA A 118 2.22 -13.50 5.47
N ASP A 119 2.83 -14.20 6.43
CA ASP A 119 2.30 -14.29 7.80
C ASP A 119 2.33 -12.93 8.50
N VAL A 120 3.41 -12.17 8.33
CA VAL A 120 3.54 -10.80 8.83
C VAL A 120 2.46 -9.91 8.21
N ASP A 121 2.35 -9.87 6.88
CA ASP A 121 1.35 -9.07 6.17
C ASP A 121 -0.08 -9.44 6.57
N ASN A 122 -0.41 -10.73 6.65
CA ASN A 122 -1.73 -11.18 7.06
C ASN A 122 -2.04 -10.71 8.49
N THR A 123 -1.08 -10.84 9.41
CA THR A 123 -1.26 -10.41 10.80
C THR A 123 -1.46 -8.90 10.92
N ILE A 124 -0.70 -8.11 10.16
CA ILE A 124 -0.89 -6.66 10.04
C ILE A 124 -2.28 -6.34 9.50
N ASN A 125 -2.70 -7.02 8.44
CA ASN A 125 -4.00 -6.78 7.80
C ASN A 125 -5.19 -7.20 8.66
N GLN A 126 -5.01 -8.18 9.56
CA GLN A 126 -5.99 -8.65 10.55
C GLN A 126 -6.13 -7.71 11.75
N HIS A 127 -5.06 -7.00 12.13
CA HIS A 127 -5.01 -6.14 13.32
C HIS A 127 -5.02 -4.62 13.00
N ALA A 128 -5.31 -4.25 11.75
CA ALA A 128 -5.41 -2.86 11.28
C ALA A 128 -6.81 -2.53 10.75
#